data_AF-A0A8B8QMM8-F1
#
_entry.id   AF-A0A8B8QMM8-F1
#
_cell.length_a   1.000
_cell.length_b   1.000
_cell.length_c   1.000
_cell.angle_alpha   90.00
_cell.angle_beta   90.00
_cell.angle_gamma   90.00
#
_symmetry.space_group_name_H-M   'P 1'
#
loop_
_entity.id
_entity.type
_entity.pdbx_description
1 polymer ?
#
loop_
_entity_poly.entity_id
_entity_poly.type
_entity_poly.pdbx_seq_one_letter_code
_entity_poly.pdbx_strand_id
1 'polypeptide(L)'
;MEDLCCNVACSQRQDRIISGSTQDERRIREERERKKAEVRARLEAQASNKAKKKGFMTGERKKKLRLLLRRKAAEELKRQQEAKANERRRVIAERTGGKSNFELMTESELKFLIKQFHDRIVRLESEKWDLEYSVGRRDIEIHQLSSQVSDMRGKFVKPPLKRVPKYEQKIERMLLNARKEIGFTVTLKSVKKDQYKVDEPKDNKDQAPEWSWKKSLAQGAAEEE
;
A
#
# COMPACT_ATOMS: atom_id res chain seq x y z
N MET A 1 -79.43 49.27 -16.19
CA MET A 1 -78.11 49.84 -16.53
C MET A 1 -77.14 49.57 -15.37
N GLU A 2 -77.14 48.36 -14.81
CA GLU A 2 -76.40 48.02 -13.57
C GLU A 2 -75.51 46.76 -13.69
N ASP A 3 -75.59 45.98 -14.78
CA ASP A 3 -74.86 44.69 -14.86
C ASP A 3 -73.49 44.74 -15.56
N LEU A 4 -73.02 45.91 -16.00
CA LEU A 4 -71.71 46.06 -16.68
C LEU A 4 -70.56 46.49 -15.74
N CYS A 5 -70.85 46.93 -14.52
CA CYS A 5 -69.82 47.43 -13.59
C CYS A 5 -69.16 46.32 -12.74
N CYS A 6 -69.80 45.14 -12.62
CA CYS A 6 -69.28 44.04 -11.80
C CYS A 6 -68.20 43.19 -12.51
N ASN A 7 -68.26 43.08 -13.84
CA ASN A 7 -67.32 42.24 -14.62
C ASN A 7 -65.95 42.90 -14.87
N VAL A 8 -65.87 44.22 -14.96
CA VAL A 8 -64.58 44.94 -15.16
C VAL A 8 -63.75 44.95 -13.87
N ALA A 9 -64.41 45.09 -12.70
CA ALA A 9 -63.75 45.06 -11.41
C ALA A 9 -63.25 43.65 -11.02
N CYS A 10 -63.90 42.58 -11.49
CA CYS A 10 -63.45 41.21 -11.26
C CYS A 10 -62.20 40.85 -12.11
N SER A 11 -62.19 41.24 -13.39
CA SER A 11 -61.07 41.02 -14.30
C SER A 11 -59.81 41.82 -13.92
N GLN A 12 -59.95 43.11 -13.58
CA GLN A 12 -58.82 43.95 -13.11
C GLN A 12 -58.27 43.52 -11.74
N ARG A 13 -59.05 42.81 -10.94
CA ARG A 13 -58.58 42.20 -9.68
C ARG A 13 -57.86 40.87 -9.92
N GLN A 14 -58.28 40.09 -10.92
CA GLN A 14 -57.58 38.86 -11.33
C GLN A 14 -56.20 39.15 -11.96
N ASP A 15 -56.06 40.20 -12.78
CA ASP A 15 -54.76 40.56 -13.37
C ASP A 15 -53.73 41.10 -12.36
N ARG A 16 -54.18 41.78 -11.29
CA ARG A 16 -53.31 42.21 -10.17
C ARG A 16 -52.83 41.03 -9.30
N ILE A 17 -53.63 39.99 -9.16
CA ILE A 17 -53.27 38.80 -8.38
C ILE A 17 -52.25 37.92 -9.16
N ILE A 18 -52.38 37.85 -10.49
CA ILE A 18 -51.47 37.08 -11.36
C ILE A 18 -50.12 37.81 -11.58
N SER A 19 -50.12 39.14 -11.63
CA SER A 19 -48.86 39.92 -11.73
C SER A 19 -48.03 39.87 -10.43
N GLY A 20 -48.67 39.83 -9.26
CA GLY A 20 -48.00 39.66 -7.96
C GLY A 20 -47.30 38.30 -7.78
N SER A 21 -47.91 37.20 -8.26
CA SER A 21 -47.30 35.86 -8.17
C SER A 21 -46.01 35.74 -8.99
N THR A 22 -45.96 36.35 -10.19
CA THR A 22 -44.76 36.33 -11.04
C THR A 22 -43.58 37.14 -10.47
N GLN A 23 -43.85 38.17 -9.67
CA GLN A 23 -42.82 39.01 -9.05
C GLN A 23 -42.23 38.33 -7.81
N ASP A 24 -43.07 37.68 -7.00
CA ASP A 24 -42.63 36.91 -5.83
C ASP A 24 -41.85 35.64 -6.24
N GLU A 25 -42.24 34.96 -7.32
CA GLU A 25 -41.49 33.83 -7.86
C GLU A 25 -40.08 34.21 -8.36
N ARG A 26 -39.92 35.40 -8.95
CA ARG A 26 -38.61 35.94 -9.34
C ARG A 26 -37.73 36.23 -8.12
N ARG A 27 -38.30 36.84 -7.07
CA ARG A 27 -37.58 37.09 -5.81
C ARG A 27 -37.12 35.79 -5.14
N ILE A 28 -37.97 34.76 -5.12
CA ILE A 28 -37.62 33.44 -4.57
C ILE A 28 -36.52 32.77 -5.41
N ARG A 29 -36.53 32.93 -6.73
CA ARG A 29 -35.48 32.40 -7.63
C ARG A 29 -34.15 33.11 -7.43
N GLU A 30 -34.16 34.43 -7.34
CA GLU A 30 -32.98 35.26 -7.06
C GLU A 30 -32.38 34.97 -5.68
N GLU A 31 -33.22 34.76 -4.66
CA GLU A 31 -32.76 34.39 -3.33
C GLU A 31 -32.12 33.00 -3.30
N ARG A 32 -32.66 32.03 -4.06
CA ARG A 32 -32.03 30.70 -4.23
C ARG A 32 -30.70 30.79 -4.98
N GLU A 33 -30.61 31.60 -6.03
CA GLU A 33 -29.36 31.79 -6.78
C GLU A 33 -28.31 32.51 -5.93
N ARG A 34 -28.70 33.48 -5.10
CA ARG A 34 -27.82 34.12 -4.12
C ARG A 34 -27.29 33.13 -3.08
N LYS A 35 -28.16 32.27 -2.53
CA LYS A 35 -27.77 31.19 -1.59
C LYS A 35 -26.84 30.18 -2.26
N LYS A 36 -27.09 29.79 -3.52
CA LYS A 36 -26.20 28.90 -4.28
C LYS A 36 -24.84 29.55 -4.56
N ALA A 37 -24.83 30.83 -4.95
CA ALA A 37 -23.59 31.58 -5.20
C ALA A 37 -22.75 31.73 -3.93
N GLU A 38 -23.38 31.98 -2.79
CA GLU A 38 -22.71 32.04 -1.48
C GLU A 38 -22.12 30.68 -1.09
N VAL A 39 -22.85 29.58 -1.27
CA VAL A 39 -22.34 28.22 -1.03
C VAL A 39 -21.17 27.90 -1.96
N ARG A 40 -21.26 28.28 -3.24
CA ARG A 40 -20.19 28.09 -4.22
C ARG A 40 -18.95 28.90 -3.86
N ALA A 41 -19.10 30.17 -3.48
CA ALA A 41 -18.02 31.02 -3.02
C ALA A 41 -17.37 30.50 -1.74
N ARG A 42 -18.16 29.97 -0.80
CA ARG A 42 -17.65 29.33 0.43
C ARG A 42 -16.87 28.05 0.13
N LEU A 43 -17.32 27.24 -0.81
CA LEU A 43 -16.61 26.04 -1.26
C LEU A 43 -15.30 26.39 -1.98
N GLU A 44 -15.29 27.44 -2.80
CA GLU A 44 -14.11 27.93 -3.51
C GLU A 44 -13.07 28.56 -2.57
N ALA A 45 -13.51 29.32 -1.55
CA ALA A 45 -12.65 29.83 -0.50
C ALA A 45 -12.03 28.70 0.36
N GLN A 46 -12.79 27.63 0.64
CA GLN A 46 -12.24 26.44 1.31
C GLN A 46 -11.26 25.66 0.43
N ALA A 47 -11.48 25.61 -0.89
CA ALA A 47 -10.58 24.96 -1.83
C ALA A 47 -9.27 25.72 -2.01
N SER A 48 -9.31 27.06 -2.09
CA SER A 48 -8.11 27.90 -2.23
C SER A 48 -7.23 27.86 -0.97
N ASN A 49 -7.82 27.83 0.24
CA ASN A 49 -7.09 27.63 1.49
C ASN A 49 -6.47 26.22 1.61
N LYS A 50 -7.05 25.20 0.99
CA LYS A 50 -6.44 23.86 0.87
C LYS A 50 -5.29 23.84 -0.15
N ALA A 51 -5.38 24.63 -1.23
CA ALA A 51 -4.33 24.73 -2.24
C ALA A 51 -3.06 25.42 -1.71
N LYS A 52 -3.22 26.44 -0.84
CA LYS A 52 -2.10 27.17 -0.20
C LYS A 52 -1.31 26.33 0.83
N LYS A 53 -1.82 25.18 1.27
CA LYS A 53 -1.11 24.23 2.17
C LYS A 53 -0.32 23.14 1.43
N LYS A 54 -0.11 23.26 0.11
CA LYS A 54 0.84 22.42 -0.65
C LYS A 54 2.28 22.80 -0.27
N GLY A 55 2.72 22.37 0.91
CA GLY A 55 4.12 22.47 1.32
C GLY A 55 5.06 21.76 0.34
N PHE A 56 6.34 22.12 0.42
CA PHE A 56 7.54 21.76 -0.36
C PHE A 56 7.64 20.34 -1.00
N MET A 57 6.79 19.38 -0.64
CA MET A 57 6.72 18.05 -1.23
C MET A 57 5.27 17.57 -1.35
N THR A 58 4.89 16.99 -2.49
CA THR A 58 3.63 16.25 -2.59
C THR A 58 3.67 15.05 -1.62
N GLY A 59 2.55 14.77 -0.95
CA GLY A 59 2.47 13.69 0.04
C GLY A 59 2.88 12.33 -0.53
N GLU A 60 2.64 12.13 -1.84
CA GLU A 60 3.06 10.97 -2.60
C GLU A 60 4.58 10.87 -2.75
N ARG A 61 5.27 11.97 -3.10
CA ARG A 61 6.75 12.00 -3.19
C ARG A 61 7.39 11.72 -1.83
N LYS A 62 6.83 12.24 -0.74
CA LYS A 62 7.32 11.97 0.64
C LYS A 62 7.10 10.50 1.06
N LYS A 63 6.03 9.85 0.59
CA LYS A 63 5.82 8.40 0.81
C LYS A 63 6.83 7.58 0.02
N LYS A 64 7.02 7.88 -1.27
CA LYS A 64 8.01 7.21 -2.13
C LYS A 64 9.43 7.34 -1.57
N LEU A 65 9.82 8.54 -1.11
CA LEU A 65 11.13 8.76 -0.51
C LEU A 65 11.35 7.95 0.78
N ARG A 66 10.36 7.90 1.67
CA ARG A 66 10.45 7.06 2.89
C ARG A 66 10.59 5.58 2.58
N LEU A 67 9.91 5.09 1.54
CA LEU A 67 10.05 3.72 1.08
C LEU A 67 11.48 3.46 0.56
N LEU A 68 12.00 4.35 -0.28
CA LEU A 68 13.36 4.24 -0.82
C LEU A 68 14.41 4.26 0.30
N LEU A 69 14.25 5.13 1.30
CA LEU A 69 15.17 5.19 2.44
C LEU A 69 15.17 3.91 3.27
N ARG A 70 14.00 3.32 3.55
CA ARG A 70 13.91 2.04 4.26
C ARG A 70 14.49 0.90 3.44
N ARG A 71 14.26 0.88 2.12
CA ARG A 71 14.84 -0.12 1.22
C ARG A 71 16.36 -0.02 1.20
N LYS A 72 16.90 1.20 1.07
CA LYS A 72 18.35 1.45 1.13
C LYS A 72 18.94 1.07 2.49
N ALA A 73 18.25 1.39 3.58
CA ALA A 73 18.70 1.01 4.93
C ALA A 73 18.71 -0.52 5.13
N ALA A 74 17.70 -1.23 4.63
CA ALA A 74 17.66 -2.69 4.70
C ALA A 74 18.76 -3.34 3.84
N GLU A 75 19.00 -2.81 2.64
CA GLU A 75 20.06 -3.26 1.74
C GLU A 75 21.45 -3.02 2.36
N GLU A 76 21.68 -1.83 2.93
CA GLU A 76 22.93 -1.50 3.60
C GLU A 76 23.16 -2.35 4.85
N LEU A 77 22.10 -2.63 5.63
CA LEU A 77 22.19 -3.54 6.78
C LEU A 77 22.61 -4.95 6.35
N LYS A 78 22.05 -5.46 5.24
CA LYS A 78 22.42 -6.77 4.68
C LYS A 78 23.87 -6.77 4.19
N ARG A 79 24.29 -5.71 3.48
CA ARG A 79 25.68 -5.54 3.03
C ARG A 79 26.67 -5.53 4.19
N GLN A 80 26.35 -4.85 5.29
CA GLN A 80 27.20 -4.84 6.49
C GLN A 80 27.25 -6.19 7.19
N GLN A 81 26.13 -6.93 7.24
CA GLN A 81 26.11 -8.29 7.78
C GLN A 81 26.99 -9.23 6.97
N GLU A 82 26.90 -9.17 5.63
CA GLU A 82 27.73 -9.97 4.73
C GLU A 82 29.21 -9.61 4.85
N ALA A 83 29.54 -8.31 4.90
CA ALA A 83 30.92 -7.85 5.11
C ALA A 83 31.48 -8.30 6.46
N LYS A 84 30.70 -8.18 7.55
CA LYS A 84 31.09 -8.66 8.89
C LYS A 84 31.24 -10.18 8.93
N ALA A 85 30.37 -10.92 8.23
CA ALA A 85 30.47 -12.38 8.13
C ALA A 85 31.71 -12.81 7.33
N ASN A 86 32.03 -12.10 6.25
CA ASN A 86 33.24 -12.35 5.47
C ASN A 86 34.51 -12.02 6.26
N GLU A 87 34.54 -10.89 6.97
CA GLU A 87 35.65 -10.53 7.84
C GLU A 87 35.82 -11.55 8.98
N ARG A 88 34.73 -12.01 9.59
CA ARG A 88 34.76 -13.10 10.57
C ARG A 88 35.39 -14.37 9.99
N ARG A 89 35.05 -14.74 8.75
CA ARG A 89 35.65 -15.88 8.06
C ARG A 89 37.14 -15.66 7.81
N ARG A 90 37.55 -14.47 7.36
CA ARG A 90 38.96 -14.11 7.14
C ARG A 90 39.78 -14.23 8.42
N VAL A 91 39.30 -13.64 9.50
CA VAL A 91 39.96 -13.67 10.82
C VAL A 91 40.06 -15.09 11.38
N ILE A 92 39.03 -15.93 11.20
CA ILE A 92 39.08 -17.34 11.64
C ILE A 92 40.14 -18.11 10.84
N ALA A 93 40.21 -17.92 9.52
CA ALA A 93 41.19 -18.58 8.67
C ALA A 93 42.63 -18.15 9.04
N GLU A 94 42.85 -16.87 9.27
CA GLU A 94 44.14 -16.32 9.70
C GLU A 94 44.57 -16.85 11.07
N ARG A 95 43.66 -16.89 12.06
CA ARG A 95 43.98 -17.35 13.42
C ARG A 95 44.18 -18.86 13.54
N THR A 96 43.39 -19.64 12.80
CA THR A 96 43.41 -21.11 12.88
C THR A 96 44.53 -21.69 12.02
N GLY A 97 44.93 -21.00 10.95
CA GLY A 97 45.95 -21.48 10.03
C GLY A 97 45.51 -22.72 9.25
N GLY A 98 46.46 -23.33 8.53
CA GLY A 98 46.26 -24.59 7.84
C GLY A 98 46.29 -25.79 8.79
N LYS A 99 45.66 -26.89 8.38
CA LYS A 99 45.77 -28.18 9.11
C LYS A 99 47.22 -28.65 9.14
N SER A 100 47.70 -29.04 10.32
CA SER A 100 49.01 -29.69 10.46
C SER A 100 49.00 -31.07 9.79
N ASN A 101 50.08 -31.43 9.09
CA ASN A 101 50.21 -32.74 8.46
C ASN A 101 50.70 -33.76 9.50
N PHE A 102 49.76 -34.51 10.09
CA PHE A 102 50.07 -35.46 11.17
C PHE A 102 50.78 -36.74 10.70
N GLU A 103 50.64 -37.13 9.43
CA GLU A 103 51.24 -38.38 8.90
C GLU A 103 52.76 -38.35 8.73
N LEU A 104 53.35 -37.16 8.59
CA LEU A 104 54.78 -37.00 8.34
C LEU A 104 55.59 -36.69 9.61
N MET A 105 54.92 -36.59 10.77
CA MET A 105 55.55 -36.24 12.05
C MET A 105 56.01 -37.47 12.82
N THR A 106 57.14 -37.34 13.50
CA THR A 106 57.64 -38.33 14.45
C THR A 106 56.85 -38.30 15.77
N GLU A 107 56.90 -39.38 16.56
CA GLU A 107 56.14 -39.49 17.81
C GLU A 107 56.48 -38.38 18.82
N SER A 108 57.75 -37.99 18.90
CA SER A 108 58.22 -36.90 19.77
C SER A 108 57.67 -35.54 19.34
N GLU A 109 57.69 -35.24 18.05
CA GLU A 109 57.11 -34.01 17.48
C GLU A 109 55.60 -33.95 17.70
N LEU A 110 54.91 -35.08 17.57
CA LEU A 110 53.48 -35.16 17.83
C LEU A 110 53.14 -34.86 19.30
N LYS A 111 53.89 -35.41 20.26
CA LYS A 111 53.71 -35.12 21.69
C LYS A 111 53.98 -33.65 22.01
N PHE A 112 54.98 -33.04 21.39
CA PHE A 112 55.26 -31.62 21.55
C PHE A 112 54.11 -30.74 21.01
N LEU A 113 53.61 -31.07 19.81
CA LEU A 113 52.51 -30.34 19.17
C LEU A 113 51.22 -30.39 20.02
N ILE A 114 50.89 -31.56 20.59
CA ILE A 114 49.73 -31.72 21.47
C ILE A 114 49.83 -30.81 22.70
N LYS A 115 51.01 -30.74 23.33
CA LYS A 115 51.24 -29.83 24.47
C LYS A 115 51.07 -28.37 24.07
N GLN A 116 51.60 -27.96 22.91
CA GLN A 116 51.43 -26.59 22.41
C GLN A 116 49.96 -26.24 22.13
N PHE A 117 49.18 -27.17 21.55
CA PHE A 117 47.74 -26.96 21.36
C PHE A 117 47.01 -26.84 22.68
N HIS A 118 47.33 -27.68 23.66
CA HIS A 118 46.74 -27.61 24.99
C HIS A 118 47.00 -26.25 25.66
N ASP A 119 48.26 -25.80 25.67
CA ASP A 119 48.64 -24.49 26.25
C ASP A 119 47.98 -23.31 25.51
N ARG A 120 47.77 -23.45 24.20
CA ARG A 120 47.06 -22.45 23.40
C ARG A 120 45.56 -22.44 23.73
N ILE A 121 44.93 -23.60 23.91
CA ILE A 121 43.51 -23.71 24.29
C ILE A 121 43.28 -23.07 25.66
N VAL A 122 44.13 -23.37 26.65
CA VAL A 122 44.01 -22.80 28.00
C VAL A 122 44.06 -21.27 27.96
N ARG A 123 44.99 -20.67 27.21
CA ARG A 123 45.07 -19.22 27.03
C ARG A 123 43.83 -18.64 26.33
N LEU A 124 43.38 -19.26 25.25
CA LEU A 124 42.20 -18.80 24.51
C LEU A 124 40.93 -18.87 25.35
N GLU A 125 40.78 -19.87 26.22
CA GLU A 125 39.62 -19.97 27.11
C GLU A 125 39.63 -18.87 28.18
N SER A 126 40.81 -18.52 28.71
CA SER A 126 40.96 -17.36 29.60
C SER A 126 40.56 -16.06 28.91
N GLU A 127 41.09 -15.80 27.70
CA GLU A 127 40.75 -14.59 26.93
C GLU A 127 39.27 -14.53 26.57
N LYS A 128 38.67 -15.67 26.22
CA LYS A 128 37.24 -15.78 25.95
C LYS A 128 36.42 -15.41 27.17
N TRP A 129 36.78 -15.91 28.35
CA TRP A 129 36.07 -15.60 29.60
C TRP A 129 36.07 -14.09 29.89
N ASP A 130 37.22 -13.42 29.76
CA ASP A 130 37.32 -11.99 29.98
C ASP A 130 36.45 -11.18 29.01
N LEU A 131 36.41 -11.60 27.73
CA LEU A 131 35.56 -10.99 26.71
C LEU A 131 34.07 -11.21 27.00
N GLU A 132 33.66 -12.43 27.35
CA GLU A 132 32.28 -12.77 27.69
C GLU A 132 31.80 -12.00 28.92
N TYR A 133 32.63 -11.91 29.96
CA TYR A 133 32.32 -11.14 31.16
C TYR A 133 32.16 -9.64 30.84
N SER A 134 33.06 -9.08 30.03
CA SER A 134 32.99 -7.67 29.61
C SER A 134 31.75 -7.37 28.76
N VAL A 135 31.35 -8.29 27.88
CA VAL A 135 30.12 -8.15 27.07
C VAL A 135 28.89 -8.28 27.97
N GLY A 136 28.84 -9.26 28.86
CA GLY A 136 27.73 -9.45 29.80
C GLY A 136 27.51 -8.24 30.72
N ARG A 137 28.58 -7.61 31.21
CA ARG A 137 28.47 -6.35 31.97
C ARG A 137 27.84 -5.23 31.15
N ARG A 138 28.25 -5.09 29.88
CA ARG A 138 27.70 -4.09 28.96
C ARG A 138 26.22 -4.38 28.63
N ASP A 139 25.84 -5.64 28.49
CA ASP A 139 24.44 -6.02 28.25
C ASP A 139 23.54 -5.66 29.44
N ILE A 140 24.02 -5.87 30.68
CA ILE A 140 23.32 -5.45 31.90
C ILE A 140 23.15 -3.93 31.92
N GLU A 141 24.22 -3.19 31.60
CA GLU A 141 24.19 -1.72 31.54
C GLU A 141 23.21 -1.22 30.47
N ILE A 142 23.22 -1.80 29.27
CA ILE A 142 22.26 -1.49 28.19
C ILE A 142 20.83 -1.77 28.65
N HIS A 143 20.59 -2.90 29.33
CA HIS A 143 19.28 -3.24 29.85
C HIS A 143 18.82 -2.21 30.90
N GLN A 144 19.69 -1.82 31.82
CA GLN A 144 19.41 -0.81 32.83
C GLN A 144 19.08 0.54 32.20
N LEU A 145 19.90 1.01 31.24
CA LEU A 145 19.65 2.26 30.52
C LEU A 145 18.36 2.18 29.69
N SER A 146 18.07 1.05 29.05
CA SER A 146 16.84 0.82 28.30
C SER A 146 15.60 0.89 29.19
N SER A 147 15.68 0.33 30.41
CA SER A 147 14.62 0.43 31.42
C SER A 147 14.43 1.89 31.86
N GLN A 148 15.51 2.61 32.18
CA GLN A 148 15.44 4.02 32.57
C GLN A 148 14.81 4.89 31.49
N VAL A 149 15.20 4.70 30.22
CA VAL A 149 14.59 5.42 29.08
C VAL A 149 13.10 5.10 28.95
N SER A 150 12.70 3.86 29.22
CA SER A 150 11.30 3.45 29.19
C SER A 150 10.49 4.09 30.32
N ASP A 151 11.03 4.14 31.53
CA ASP A 151 10.39 4.79 32.68
C ASP A 151 10.28 6.31 32.48
N MET A 152 11.32 6.96 31.93
CA MET A 152 11.30 8.39 31.59
C MET A 152 10.30 8.73 30.48
N ARG A 153 10.10 7.82 29.51
CA ARG A 153 9.08 8.00 28.47
C ARG A 153 7.64 7.84 28.98
N GLY A 154 7.49 7.48 30.26
CA GLY A 154 6.23 7.25 30.93
C GLY A 154 5.75 5.82 30.68
N LYS A 155 5.72 5.02 31.75
CA LYS A 155 5.14 3.66 31.79
C LYS A 155 3.67 3.60 31.36
N PHE A 156 3.03 4.76 31.21
CA PHE A 156 1.60 4.95 30.94
C PHE A 156 1.30 5.66 29.61
N VAL A 157 2.15 5.52 28.58
CA VAL A 157 1.69 5.79 27.22
C VAL A 157 0.74 4.65 26.83
N LYS A 158 -0.55 4.77 27.22
CA LYS A 158 -1.59 3.79 26.88
C LYS A 158 -1.60 3.63 25.36
N PRO A 159 -1.12 2.49 24.81
CA PRO A 159 -1.20 2.28 23.38
C PRO A 159 -2.70 2.31 23.04
N PRO A 160 -3.13 3.07 22.02
CA PRO A 160 -4.54 3.07 21.65
C PRO A 160 -4.92 1.63 21.31
N LEU A 161 -5.83 1.05 22.12
CA LEU A 161 -6.28 -0.33 21.98
C LEU A 161 -6.98 -0.45 20.62
N LYS A 162 -6.25 -0.91 19.61
CA LYS A 162 -6.83 -1.31 18.33
C LYS A 162 -7.44 -2.70 18.53
N ARG A 163 -8.67 -2.90 18.06
CA ARG A 163 -9.27 -4.23 17.96
C ARG A 163 -8.42 -5.06 17.01
N VAL A 164 -7.49 -5.85 17.54
CA VAL A 164 -6.67 -6.76 16.75
C VAL A 164 -7.46 -8.06 16.60
N PRO A 165 -7.90 -8.42 15.39
CA PRO A 165 -8.57 -9.67 15.14
C PRO A 165 -7.56 -10.82 15.33
N LYS A 166 -7.80 -11.70 16.31
CA LYS A 166 -6.87 -12.78 16.70
C LYS A 166 -6.52 -13.75 15.56
N TYR A 167 -7.44 -13.95 14.62
CA TYR A 167 -7.30 -14.97 13.57
C TYR A 167 -7.35 -14.43 12.14
N GLU A 168 -7.85 -13.21 11.89
CA GLU A 168 -7.96 -12.69 10.51
C GLU A 168 -6.61 -12.64 9.80
N GLN A 169 -5.56 -12.15 10.47
CA GLN A 169 -4.23 -12.08 9.85
C GLN A 169 -3.63 -13.47 9.58
N LYS A 170 -3.98 -14.48 10.39
CA LYS A 170 -3.52 -15.86 10.19
C LYS A 170 -4.31 -16.54 9.06
N ILE A 171 -5.61 -16.30 9.00
CA ILE A 171 -6.50 -16.76 7.93
C ILE A 171 -6.10 -16.10 6.60
N GLU A 172 -5.87 -14.79 6.60
CA GLU A 172 -5.42 -14.03 5.43
C GLU A 172 -4.05 -14.56 4.97
N ARG A 173 -3.09 -14.80 5.87
CA ARG A 173 -1.82 -15.44 5.48
C ARG A 173 -1.98 -16.86 4.94
N MET A 174 -2.85 -17.69 5.52
CA MET A 174 -3.13 -19.02 4.97
C MET A 174 -3.75 -18.94 3.58
N LEU A 175 -4.74 -18.07 3.40
CA LEU A 175 -5.39 -17.83 2.11
C LEU A 175 -4.41 -17.25 1.08
N LEU A 176 -3.50 -16.38 1.52
CA LEU A 176 -2.49 -15.74 0.67
C LEU A 176 -1.41 -16.74 0.22
N ASN A 177 -0.98 -17.61 1.14
CA ASN A 177 -0.06 -18.71 0.83
C ASN A 177 -0.72 -19.77 -0.07
N ALA A 178 -2.02 -20.04 0.14
CA ALA A 178 -2.80 -20.95 -0.69
C ALA A 178 -3.06 -20.37 -2.09
N ARG A 179 -3.25 -19.05 -2.22
CA ARG A 179 -3.48 -18.37 -3.50
C ARG A 179 -2.23 -18.18 -4.35
N LYS A 180 -1.01 -18.36 -3.80
CA LYS A 180 0.30 -18.22 -4.50
C LYS A 180 0.45 -16.97 -5.39
N GLU A 181 -0.39 -15.96 -5.23
CA GLU A 181 -0.32 -14.69 -5.92
C GLU A 181 -0.78 -13.58 -4.96
N ILE A 182 0.18 -12.78 -4.52
CA ILE A 182 -0.06 -11.64 -3.64
C ILE A 182 -0.29 -10.41 -4.51
N GLY A 183 -1.54 -10.20 -4.91
CA GLY A 183 -1.91 -9.02 -5.67
C GLY A 183 -3.40 -8.74 -5.57
N PHE A 184 -3.76 -7.48 -5.32
CA PHE A 184 -5.13 -6.97 -5.46
C PHE A 184 -5.74 -7.26 -6.85
N THR A 185 -4.88 -7.55 -7.82
CA THR A 185 -5.20 -7.89 -9.21
C THR A 185 -5.86 -9.25 -9.38
N VAL A 186 -5.71 -10.19 -8.45
CA VAL A 186 -6.25 -11.55 -8.58
C VAL A 186 -7.78 -11.56 -8.45
N THR A 187 -8.35 -10.61 -7.70
CA THR A 187 -9.80 -10.44 -7.56
C THR A 187 -10.42 -9.64 -8.71
N LEU A 188 -9.61 -9.05 -9.59
CA LEU A 188 -10.08 -8.27 -10.73
C LEU A 188 -10.18 -9.19 -11.96
N LYS A 189 -11.33 -9.18 -12.65
CA LYS A 189 -11.43 -9.82 -13.98
C LYS A 189 -10.46 -9.14 -14.94
N SER A 190 -9.43 -9.84 -15.38
CA SER A 190 -8.59 -9.41 -16.49
C SER A 190 -9.41 -9.46 -17.79
N VAL A 191 -9.59 -8.32 -18.45
CA VAL A 191 -10.17 -8.27 -19.80
C VAL A 191 -9.11 -8.80 -20.77
N LYS A 192 -9.45 -9.83 -21.56
CA LYS A 192 -8.57 -10.34 -22.62
C LYS A 192 -8.43 -9.24 -23.68
N LYS A 193 -7.19 -8.78 -23.92
CA LYS A 193 -6.88 -7.71 -24.87
C LYS A 193 -7.22 -8.06 -26.33
N ASP A 194 -7.51 -9.32 -26.64
CA ASP A 194 -7.87 -9.77 -27.98
C ASP A 194 -9.31 -9.45 -28.41
N GLN A 195 -10.18 -8.93 -27.53
CA GLN A 195 -11.53 -8.50 -27.95
C GLN A 195 -11.58 -7.14 -28.67
N TYR A 196 -10.47 -6.42 -28.75
CA TYR A 196 -10.39 -5.09 -29.38
C TYR A 196 -9.38 -4.99 -30.52
N LYS A 197 -8.82 -6.12 -30.99
CA LYS A 197 -8.26 -6.15 -32.34
C LYS A 197 -9.45 -6.22 -33.29
N VAL A 198 -9.76 -5.09 -33.91
CA VAL A 198 -10.58 -5.04 -35.12
C VAL A 198 -9.86 -5.93 -36.13
N ASP A 199 -10.30 -7.18 -36.27
CA ASP A 199 -9.89 -8.00 -37.40
C ASP A 199 -10.28 -7.27 -38.68
N GLU A 200 -9.30 -7.06 -39.55
CA GLU A 200 -9.49 -6.58 -40.91
C GLU A 200 -10.62 -7.37 -41.59
N PRO A 201 -11.48 -6.73 -42.40
CA PRO A 201 -12.70 -7.34 -42.90
C PRO A 201 -12.36 -8.50 -43.84
N LYS A 202 -12.38 -9.73 -43.33
CA LYS A 202 -12.52 -10.92 -44.16
C LYS A 202 -13.94 -10.90 -44.72
N ASP A 203 -14.06 -10.68 -46.02
CA ASP A 203 -15.29 -10.79 -46.79
C ASP A 203 -16.04 -12.07 -46.42
N ASN A 204 -17.13 -11.91 -45.68
CA ASN A 204 -18.20 -12.89 -45.57
C ASN A 204 -19.50 -12.16 -45.96
N LYS A 205 -19.47 -11.59 -47.17
CA LYS A 205 -20.68 -11.23 -47.91
C LYS A 205 -21.30 -12.55 -48.35
N ASP A 206 -22.60 -12.71 -48.11
CA ASP A 206 -23.46 -13.84 -48.53
C ASP A 206 -23.90 -14.84 -47.46
N GLN A 207 -23.82 -14.50 -46.17
CA GLN A 207 -24.71 -15.13 -45.17
C GLN A 207 -25.55 -14.07 -44.47
N ALA A 208 -26.82 -14.01 -44.88
CA ALA A 208 -27.80 -13.24 -44.14
C ALA A 208 -27.89 -13.78 -42.70
N PRO A 209 -27.90 -12.92 -41.67
CA PRO A 209 -27.93 -13.35 -40.27
C PRO A 209 -29.09 -14.30 -39.98
N GLU A 210 -28.94 -15.14 -38.95
CA GLU A 210 -29.86 -16.24 -38.65
C GLU A 210 -31.29 -15.77 -38.31
N TRP A 211 -31.45 -14.55 -37.83
CA TRP A 211 -32.73 -13.88 -37.58
C TRP A 211 -33.33 -13.15 -38.81
N SER A 212 -32.71 -13.28 -39.99
CA SER A 212 -33.19 -12.59 -41.19
C SER A 212 -34.36 -13.32 -41.85
N TRP A 213 -35.41 -12.57 -42.15
CA TRP A 213 -36.61 -12.99 -42.87
C TRP A 213 -36.35 -13.57 -44.28
N LYS A 214 -35.13 -13.36 -44.83
CA LYS A 214 -34.70 -13.98 -46.09
C LYS A 214 -34.50 -15.50 -45.95
N LYS A 215 -34.15 -15.99 -44.75
CA LYS A 215 -33.94 -17.42 -44.50
C LYS A 215 -35.25 -18.19 -44.33
N SER A 216 -36.28 -17.55 -43.75
CA SER A 216 -37.62 -18.15 -43.61
C SER A 216 -38.34 -18.30 -44.95
N LEU A 217 -38.08 -17.42 -45.92
CA LEU A 217 -38.59 -17.55 -47.30
C LEU A 217 -37.90 -18.68 -48.08
N ALA A 218 -36.62 -18.95 -47.81
CA ALA A 218 -35.87 -20.01 -48.46
C ALA A 218 -36.23 -21.42 -47.94
N GLN A 219 -36.71 -21.54 -46.70
CA GLN A 219 -37.17 -22.81 -46.12
C GLN A 219 -38.56 -23.22 -46.62
N GLY A 220 -39.47 -22.27 -46.85
CA GLY A 220 -40.80 -22.57 -47.39
C GLY A 220 -40.83 -22.97 -48.87
N ALA A 221 -39.80 -22.64 -49.64
CA ALA A 221 -39.70 -22.99 -51.07
C ALA A 221 -39.04 -24.35 -51.33
N ALA A 222 -38.49 -25.00 -50.29
CA ALA A 222 -37.80 -26.29 -50.39
C ALA A 222 -38.66 -27.48 -49.90
N GLU A 223 -39.88 -27.23 -49.43
CA GLU A 223 -40.82 -28.26 -48.92
C GLU A 223 -41.99 -28.57 -49.89
N GLU A 224 -42.04 -27.95 -51.08
CA GLU A 224 -43.11 -28.14 -52.07
C GLU A 224 -42.64 -28.73 -53.42
N GLU A 225 -41.45 -29.34 -53.48
CA GLU A 225 -40.98 -30.13 -54.63
C GLU A 225 -40.55 -31.55 -54.24
#